data_AF-A0A8T6I9P3-F1
#
_entry.id   AF-A0A8T6I9P3-F1
#
_cell.length_a   1.000
_cell.length_b   1.000
_cell.length_c   1.000
_cell.angle_alpha   90.00
_cell.angle_beta   90.00
_cell.angle_gamma   90.00
#
_symmetry.space_group_name_H-M   'P 1'
#
loop_
_entity.id
_entity.type
_entity.pdbx_description
1 polymer ?
#
loop_
_entity_poly.entity_id
_entity_poly.type
_entity_poly.pdbx_seq_one_letter_code
_entity_poly.pdbx_strand_id
1 'polypeptide(L)'
;MTAHDGIAFRPMVADDIDRHPIGCQGPREDIAARIRDLGASAMLAFDGARHVGQLQFRRYDPGLRSPKGMYEPAYWGDFGERAPDLGDNALAVFCYHVGQTDDSDQRDPAYFGRGIGLALLDTLLDWAGWRGFDAVVAKATPAARPVMTMMGGQPMDAYRGRGFEVAATWVDEQVREVVLERGLVAPDADPADAWQVSCCVKVL
;
A
#
# COMPACT_ATOMS: atom_id res chain seq x y z
N MET A 1 2.42 18.03 10.87
CA MET A 1 1.87 17.96 9.49
C MET A 1 2.98 18.34 8.55
N THR A 2 3.56 17.36 7.86
CA THR A 2 4.38 17.59 6.68
C THR A 2 3.43 17.96 5.54
N ALA A 3 3.66 19.11 4.89
CA ALA A 3 2.88 19.53 3.74
C ALA A 3 3.69 19.26 2.47
N HIS A 4 3.13 18.53 1.52
CA HIS A 4 3.72 18.32 0.18
C HIS A 4 2.79 18.93 -0.85
N ASP A 5 3.23 19.98 -1.54
CA ASP A 5 2.43 20.68 -2.56
C ASP A 5 1.01 21.08 -2.08
N GLY A 6 0.90 21.54 -0.82
CA GLY A 6 -0.37 21.92 -0.20
C GLY A 6 -1.23 20.75 0.29
N ILE A 7 -0.79 19.50 0.10
CA ILE A 7 -1.44 18.30 0.64
C ILE A 7 -0.98 18.05 2.07
N ALA A 8 -1.94 17.86 2.96
CA ALA A 8 -1.74 17.52 4.36
C ALA A 8 -1.85 16.00 4.59
N PHE A 9 -0.98 15.45 5.42
CA PHE A 9 -0.98 14.03 5.76
C PHE A 9 -1.14 13.80 7.26
N ARG A 10 -1.92 12.77 7.62
CA ARG A 10 -2.09 12.33 9.01
C ARG A 10 -2.57 10.88 9.11
N PRO A 11 -2.38 10.22 10.25
CA PRO A 11 -3.01 8.92 10.49
C PRO A 11 -4.55 9.01 10.49
N MET A 12 -5.18 7.93 10.05
CA MET A 12 -6.62 7.69 10.18
C MET A 12 -6.96 7.28 11.60
N VAL A 13 -7.92 7.97 12.23
CA VAL A 13 -8.40 7.72 13.59
C VAL A 13 -9.86 7.29 13.59
N ALA A 14 -10.39 6.93 14.76
CA ALA A 14 -11.75 6.38 14.88
C ALA A 14 -12.85 7.33 14.33
N ASP A 15 -12.66 8.63 14.48
CA ASP A 15 -13.59 9.66 13.99
C ASP A 15 -13.68 9.73 12.46
N ASP A 16 -12.70 9.14 11.74
CA ASP A 16 -12.63 9.19 10.28
C ASP A 16 -13.45 8.09 9.60
N ILE A 17 -13.80 7.00 10.30
CA ILE A 17 -14.34 5.78 9.67
C ILE A 17 -15.66 6.05 8.92
N ASP A 18 -16.47 7.03 9.35
CA ASP A 18 -17.72 7.42 8.67
C ASP A 18 -17.59 8.68 7.79
N ARG A 19 -16.38 9.24 7.66
CA ARG A 19 -16.14 10.52 6.97
C ARG A 19 -15.45 10.36 5.64
N HIS A 20 -14.78 9.24 5.43
CA HIS A 20 -13.90 9.01 4.28
C HIS A 20 -14.17 7.63 3.66
N PRO A 21 -13.78 7.42 2.40
CA PRO A 21 -13.96 6.13 1.73
C PRO A 21 -13.21 5.02 2.47
N ILE A 22 -13.96 3.98 2.87
CA ILE A 22 -13.43 2.82 3.59
C ILE A 22 -13.75 1.49 2.90
N GLY A 23 -14.44 1.49 1.76
CA GLY A 23 -14.90 0.25 1.11
C GLY A 23 -13.77 -0.75 0.80
N CYS A 24 -12.56 -0.25 0.56
CA CYS A 24 -11.36 -1.06 0.33
C CYS A 24 -10.63 -1.51 1.61
N GLN A 25 -11.02 -1.04 2.79
CA GLN A 25 -10.40 -1.37 4.08
C GLN A 25 -11.05 -2.58 4.77
N GLY A 26 -12.24 -3.01 4.33
CA GLY A 26 -13.02 -4.07 4.94
C GLY A 26 -14.09 -3.55 5.91
N PRO A 27 -14.70 -4.43 6.73
CA PRO A 27 -15.75 -4.06 7.66
C PRO A 27 -15.34 -2.97 8.65
N ARG A 28 -16.31 -2.15 9.07
CA ARG A 28 -16.11 -1.03 10.01
C ARG A 28 -15.47 -1.50 11.32
N GLU A 29 -15.93 -2.62 11.85
CA GLU A 29 -15.47 -3.22 13.09
C GLU A 29 -13.99 -3.61 13.03
N ASP A 30 -13.53 -4.10 11.87
CA ASP A 30 -12.13 -4.49 11.65
C ASP A 30 -11.23 -3.26 11.57
N ILE A 31 -11.71 -2.18 10.97
CA ILE A 31 -11.02 -0.88 10.94
C ILE A 31 -10.89 -0.34 12.36
N ALA A 32 -11.99 -0.33 13.12
CA ALA A 32 -11.99 0.13 14.51
C ALA A 32 -11.07 -0.73 15.40
N ALA A 33 -11.04 -2.06 15.20
CA ALA A 33 -10.14 -2.95 15.90
C ALA A 33 -8.67 -2.65 15.58
N ARG A 34 -8.32 -2.43 14.30
CA ARG A 34 -6.97 -2.02 13.89
C ARG A 34 -6.55 -0.69 14.48
N ILE A 35 -7.44 0.30 14.51
CA ILE A 35 -7.14 1.61 15.13
C ILE A 35 -6.89 1.46 16.63
N ARG A 36 -7.62 0.58 17.33
CA ARG A 36 -7.36 0.31 18.76
C ARG A 36 -6.03 -0.39 19.01
N ASP A 37 -5.65 -1.33 18.16
CA ASP A 37 -4.37 -2.06 18.26
C ASP A 37 -3.17 -1.16 17.86
N LEU A 38 -3.19 -0.63 16.64
CA LEU A 38 -2.05 0.04 16.02
C LEU A 38 -2.00 1.54 16.35
N GLY A 39 -3.15 2.14 16.66
CA GLY A 39 -3.36 3.59 16.75
C GLY A 39 -3.87 4.22 15.45
N ALA A 40 -3.82 3.51 14.32
CA ALA A 40 -4.34 3.93 13.02
C ALA A 40 -4.52 2.74 12.06
N SER A 41 -5.34 2.88 11.02
CA SER A 41 -5.53 1.86 9.97
C SER A 41 -5.01 2.27 8.58
N ALA A 42 -4.74 3.56 8.39
CA ALA A 42 -4.24 4.13 7.16
C ALA A 42 -3.53 5.47 7.43
N MET A 43 -2.69 5.92 6.51
CA MET A 43 -2.30 7.32 6.36
C MET A 43 -3.25 7.97 5.37
N LEU A 44 -3.77 9.15 5.69
CA LEU A 44 -4.71 9.90 4.87
C LEU A 44 -4.03 11.13 4.28
N ALA A 45 -4.40 11.49 3.05
CA ALA A 45 -3.98 12.69 2.34
C ALA A 45 -5.17 13.63 2.14
N PHE A 46 -4.95 14.93 2.37
CA PHE A 46 -5.98 15.96 2.30
C PHE A 46 -5.55 17.16 1.46
N ASP A 47 -6.44 17.59 0.56
CA ASP A 47 -6.35 18.87 -0.14
C ASP A 47 -7.33 19.85 0.51
N GLY A 48 -6.82 20.71 1.38
CA GLY A 48 -7.65 21.47 2.33
C GLY A 48 -8.44 20.52 3.24
N ALA A 49 -9.77 20.56 3.16
CA ALA A 49 -10.66 19.67 3.92
C ALA A 49 -11.05 18.39 3.16
N ARG A 50 -10.72 18.29 1.87
CA ARG A 50 -11.12 17.15 1.01
C ARG A 50 -10.13 16.01 1.21
N HIS A 51 -10.63 14.81 1.52
CA HIS A 51 -9.83 13.58 1.44
C HIS A 51 -9.52 13.27 -0.03
N VAL A 52 -8.24 13.02 -0.35
CA VAL A 52 -7.77 12.80 -1.73
C VAL A 52 -6.95 11.52 -1.89
N GLY A 53 -6.82 10.72 -0.83
CA GLY A 53 -6.24 9.41 -0.92
C GLY A 53 -5.71 8.88 0.40
N GLN A 54 -5.33 7.61 0.38
CA GLN A 54 -4.90 6.90 1.56
C GLN A 54 -3.87 5.82 1.24
N LEU A 55 -3.04 5.49 2.23
CA LEU A 55 -2.17 4.33 2.26
C LEU A 55 -2.59 3.45 3.42
N GLN A 56 -3.07 2.25 3.12
CA GLN A 56 -3.48 1.30 4.14
C GLN A 56 -2.27 0.52 4.69
N PHE A 57 -2.38 0.10 5.94
CA PHE A 57 -1.42 -0.83 6.54
C PHE A 57 -2.12 -1.71 7.59
N ARG A 58 -1.44 -2.79 7.97
CA ARG A 58 -1.88 -3.74 9.00
C ARG A 58 -0.67 -4.19 9.82
N ARG A 59 -0.93 -4.84 10.95
CA ARG A 59 0.12 -5.61 11.62
C ARG A 59 0.66 -6.65 10.65
N TYR A 60 1.97 -6.81 10.63
CA TYR A 60 2.60 -7.85 9.84
C TYR A 60 2.24 -9.22 10.44
N ASP A 61 1.87 -10.15 9.57
CA ASP A 61 1.66 -11.55 9.90
C ASP A 61 2.35 -12.40 8.82
N PRO A 62 3.46 -13.09 9.11
CA PRO A 62 4.15 -13.94 8.13
C PRO A 62 3.29 -15.13 7.67
N GLY A 63 2.29 -15.51 8.45
CA GLY A 63 1.33 -16.57 8.17
C GLY A 63 0.13 -16.14 7.32
N LEU A 64 -0.03 -14.83 7.05
CA LEU A 64 -1.17 -14.34 6.27
C LEU A 64 -1.18 -14.93 4.86
N ARG A 65 -2.32 -15.49 4.44
CA ARG A 65 -2.55 -15.99 3.09
C ARG A 65 -3.82 -15.37 2.52
N SER A 66 -3.74 -14.85 1.31
CA SER A 66 -4.89 -14.32 0.59
C SER A 66 -5.67 -15.47 -0.05
N PRO A 67 -6.92 -15.74 0.36
CA PRO A 67 -7.63 -16.93 -0.11
C PRO A 67 -8.02 -16.83 -1.60
N LYS A 68 -8.03 -15.62 -2.17
CA LYS A 68 -8.23 -15.39 -3.61
C LYS A 68 -7.10 -14.60 -4.26
N GLY A 69 -5.90 -14.65 -3.68
CA GLY A 69 -4.72 -13.97 -4.22
C GLY A 69 -4.98 -12.49 -4.50
N MET A 70 -4.62 -12.00 -5.69
CA MET A 70 -4.64 -10.56 -6.03
C MET A 70 -6.01 -9.88 -6.01
N TYR A 71 -7.11 -10.64 -5.94
CA TYR A 71 -8.47 -10.10 -5.94
C TYR A 71 -9.00 -9.75 -4.55
N GLU A 72 -8.20 -9.96 -3.50
CA GLU A 72 -8.59 -9.64 -2.13
C GLU A 72 -7.56 -8.77 -1.41
N PRO A 73 -8.01 -7.90 -0.47
CA PRO A 73 -7.11 -6.98 0.22
C PRO A 73 -5.94 -7.66 0.93
N ALA A 74 -6.13 -8.89 1.42
CA ALA A 74 -5.10 -9.69 2.09
C ALA A 74 -3.87 -9.96 1.21
N TYR A 75 -4.00 -9.87 -0.12
CA TYR A 75 -2.90 -10.07 -1.06
C TYR A 75 -1.65 -9.27 -0.71
N TRP A 76 -1.79 -8.04 -0.23
CA TRP A 76 -0.64 -7.16 0.00
C TRP A 76 0.26 -7.63 1.14
N GLY A 77 -0.30 -8.29 2.15
CA GLY A 77 0.46 -8.89 3.24
C GLY A 77 0.79 -10.37 3.02
N ASP A 78 0.33 -10.98 1.93
CA ASP A 78 0.63 -12.38 1.62
C ASP A 78 1.98 -12.49 0.88
N PHE A 79 3.03 -12.85 1.60
CA PHE A 79 4.35 -13.10 1.05
C PHE A 79 4.64 -14.60 0.83
N GLY A 80 3.68 -15.49 1.13
CA GLY A 80 3.88 -16.94 1.06
C GLY A 80 5.07 -17.42 1.88
N GLU A 81 5.85 -18.35 1.32
CA GLU A 81 7.09 -18.86 1.91
C GLU A 81 8.25 -17.83 1.90
N ARG A 82 8.04 -16.66 1.28
CA ARG A 82 9.03 -15.58 1.16
C ARG A 82 8.83 -14.52 2.24
N ALA A 83 7.90 -14.74 3.16
CA ALA A 83 7.65 -13.89 4.31
C ALA A 83 8.92 -13.77 5.18
N PRO A 84 9.48 -12.56 5.39
CA PRO A 84 10.64 -12.39 6.25
C PRO A 84 10.30 -12.60 7.73
N ASP A 85 11.29 -13.00 8.52
CA ASP A 85 11.15 -13.02 9.99
C ASP A 85 11.45 -11.62 10.55
N LEU A 86 10.42 -10.91 11.02
CA LEU A 86 10.49 -9.52 11.51
C LEU A 86 10.00 -9.36 12.94
N GLY A 87 9.67 -10.46 13.63
CA GLY A 87 9.00 -10.42 14.93
C GLY A 87 7.56 -9.87 14.90
N ASP A 88 6.98 -9.69 16.09
CA ASP A 88 5.54 -9.37 16.27
C ASP A 88 5.21 -7.87 16.16
N ASN A 89 6.22 -7.02 16.16
CA ASN A 89 6.09 -5.56 16.20
C ASN A 89 6.50 -4.91 14.88
N ALA A 90 6.04 -5.51 13.77
CA ALA A 90 6.23 -5.00 12.43
C ALA A 90 4.89 -4.64 11.77
N LEU A 91 4.95 -3.76 10.77
CA LEU A 91 3.81 -3.37 9.93
C LEU A 91 3.96 -3.90 8.52
N ALA A 92 2.84 -4.25 7.90
CA ALA A 92 2.75 -4.53 6.47
C ALA A 92 2.02 -3.39 5.74
N VAL A 93 2.65 -2.87 4.69
CA VAL A 93 2.04 -1.92 3.75
C VAL A 93 1.03 -2.65 2.89
N PHE A 94 -0.18 -2.10 2.80
CA PHE A 94 -1.25 -2.58 1.94
C PHE A 94 -1.40 -1.66 0.72
N CYS A 95 -2.61 -1.46 0.22
CA CYS A 95 -2.88 -0.69 -0.99
C CYS A 95 -2.82 0.83 -0.80
N TYR A 96 -2.50 1.50 -1.91
CA TYR A 96 -2.52 2.94 -2.10
C TYR A 96 -3.76 3.32 -2.92
N HIS A 97 -4.48 4.35 -2.47
CA HIS A 97 -5.68 4.85 -3.13
C HIS A 97 -5.58 6.35 -3.42
N VAL A 98 -4.51 6.77 -4.11
CA VAL A 98 -4.34 8.18 -4.50
C VAL A 98 -5.43 8.59 -5.50
N GLY A 99 -6.08 9.72 -5.24
CA GLY A 99 -7.20 10.23 -6.03
C GLY A 99 -8.55 9.59 -5.68
N GLN A 100 -8.63 8.70 -4.68
CA GLN A 100 -9.90 8.16 -4.23
C GLN A 100 -10.63 9.18 -3.35
N THR A 101 -11.76 9.70 -3.84
CA THR A 101 -12.54 10.74 -3.16
C THR A 101 -13.91 10.26 -2.70
N ASP A 102 -14.32 9.06 -3.13
CA ASP A 102 -15.53 8.34 -2.71
C ASP A 102 -15.24 6.81 -2.71
N ASP A 103 -16.24 6.00 -2.34
CA ASP A 103 -16.12 4.53 -2.31
C ASP A 103 -16.18 3.85 -3.69
N SER A 104 -16.22 4.63 -4.79
CA SER A 104 -16.14 4.05 -6.13
C SER A 104 -14.71 3.69 -6.52
N ASP A 105 -14.57 2.94 -7.61
CA ASP A 105 -13.28 2.65 -8.24
C ASP A 105 -12.72 3.84 -9.03
N GLN A 106 -13.48 4.94 -9.17
CA GLN A 106 -12.98 6.13 -9.86
C GLN A 106 -11.87 6.78 -9.04
N ARG A 107 -10.92 7.37 -9.77
CA ARG A 107 -9.79 8.10 -9.20
C ARG A 107 -9.70 9.43 -9.90
N ASP A 108 -9.57 10.50 -9.12
CA ASP A 108 -9.44 11.86 -9.63
C ASP A 108 -8.02 12.06 -10.21
N PRO A 109 -7.89 12.18 -11.54
CA PRO A 109 -6.59 12.24 -12.21
C PRO A 109 -5.80 13.51 -11.86
N ALA A 110 -6.43 14.54 -11.30
CA ALA A 110 -5.75 15.75 -10.85
C ALA A 110 -4.72 15.48 -9.73
N TYR A 111 -4.83 14.34 -9.04
CA TYR A 111 -3.90 13.93 -7.99
C TYR A 111 -2.80 12.96 -8.46
N PHE A 112 -2.80 12.57 -9.75
CA PHE A 112 -1.80 11.67 -10.30
C PHE A 112 -0.47 12.38 -10.58
N GLY A 113 0.64 11.66 -10.40
CA GLY A 113 1.99 12.19 -10.68
C GLY A 113 2.50 13.24 -9.68
N ARG A 114 1.71 13.61 -8.67
CA ARG A 114 2.05 14.65 -7.67
C ARG A 114 2.83 14.15 -6.45
N GLY A 115 3.46 12.98 -6.52
CA GLY A 115 4.22 12.43 -5.39
C GLY A 115 3.40 12.00 -4.15
N ILE A 116 2.06 12.15 -4.14
CA ILE A 116 1.19 11.89 -2.96
C ILE A 116 1.38 10.47 -2.40
N GLY A 117 1.45 9.44 -3.25
CA GLY A 117 1.65 8.07 -2.79
C GLY A 117 2.98 7.87 -2.08
N LEU A 118 4.03 8.57 -2.51
CA LEU A 118 5.34 8.54 -1.89
C LEU A 118 5.34 9.31 -0.56
N ALA A 119 4.70 10.47 -0.51
CA ALA A 119 4.52 11.25 0.72
C ALA A 119 3.67 10.51 1.78
N LEU A 120 2.67 9.73 1.36
CA LEU A 120 1.92 8.83 2.24
C LEU A 120 2.82 7.76 2.86
N LEU A 121 3.73 7.17 2.06
CA LEU A 121 4.71 6.20 2.56
C LEU A 121 5.68 6.87 3.54
N ASP A 122 6.21 8.05 3.22
CA ASP A 122 7.09 8.80 4.13
C ASP A 122 6.39 9.09 5.47
N THR A 123 5.13 9.52 5.42
CA THR A 123 4.31 9.76 6.62
C THR A 123 4.12 8.48 7.44
N LEU A 124 3.91 7.34 6.78
CA LEU A 124 3.80 6.05 7.46
C LEU A 124 5.11 5.68 8.18
N LEU A 125 6.25 5.85 7.52
CA LEU A 125 7.55 5.51 8.09
C LEU A 125 7.88 6.38 9.31
N ASP A 126 7.66 7.70 9.20
CA ASP A 126 7.86 8.63 10.31
C ASP A 126 6.95 8.27 11.50
N TRP A 127 5.67 7.99 11.22
CA TRP A 127 4.72 7.59 12.25
C TRP A 127 5.09 6.25 12.89
N ALA A 128 5.51 5.27 12.09
CA ALA A 128 5.86 3.95 12.59
C ALA A 128 7.11 4.01 13.48
N GLY A 129 8.13 4.78 13.09
CA GLY A 129 9.31 5.04 13.92
C GLY A 129 8.95 5.75 15.22
N TRP A 130 8.09 6.77 15.18
CA TRP A 130 7.63 7.46 16.39
C TRP A 130 6.82 6.55 17.33
N ARG A 131 6.05 5.59 16.79
CA ARG A 131 5.29 4.61 17.57
C ARG A 131 6.14 3.46 18.11
N GLY A 132 7.40 3.34 17.67
CA GLY A 132 8.31 2.29 18.09
C GLY A 132 8.01 0.93 17.47
N PHE A 133 7.57 0.89 16.21
CA PHE A 133 7.58 -0.34 15.43
C PHE A 133 9.02 -0.69 15.02
N ASP A 134 9.35 -1.98 14.94
CA ASP A 134 10.72 -2.43 14.65
C ASP A 134 11.00 -2.51 13.14
N ALA A 135 9.96 -2.76 12.34
CA ALA A 135 10.10 -2.87 10.89
C ALA A 135 8.81 -2.58 10.13
N VAL A 136 8.97 -2.25 8.84
CA VAL A 136 7.89 -2.16 7.86
C VAL A 136 8.23 -3.06 6.67
N VAL A 137 7.29 -3.91 6.27
CA VAL A 137 7.37 -4.74 5.06
C VAL A 137 6.37 -4.26 4.02
N ALA A 138 6.72 -4.37 2.75
CA ALA A 138 5.86 -3.99 1.64
C ALA A 138 6.01 -4.96 0.47
N LYS A 139 4.90 -5.25 -0.21
CA LYS A 139 4.93 -5.91 -1.52
C LYS A 139 5.03 -4.85 -2.61
N ALA A 140 6.17 -4.79 -3.28
CA ALA A 140 6.38 -3.92 -4.43
C ALA A 140 5.70 -4.46 -5.69
N THR A 141 5.10 -3.57 -6.46
CA THR A 141 4.46 -3.88 -7.74
C THR A 141 5.48 -3.84 -8.88
N PRO A 142 5.11 -4.38 -10.06
CA PRO A 142 5.82 -4.07 -11.30
C PRO A 142 5.82 -2.57 -11.58
N ALA A 143 6.82 -2.10 -12.33
CA ALA A 143 7.06 -0.68 -12.54
C ALA A 143 6.20 -0.01 -13.63
N ALA A 144 5.57 -0.79 -14.51
CA ALA A 144 4.70 -0.23 -15.53
C ALA A 144 3.51 0.51 -14.89
N ARG A 145 3.33 1.78 -15.26
CA ARG A 145 2.30 2.65 -14.68
C ARG A 145 0.87 2.08 -14.76
N PRO A 146 0.42 1.45 -15.87
CA PRO A 146 -0.90 0.82 -15.92
C PRO A 146 -1.05 -0.31 -14.89
N VAL A 147 0.01 -1.10 -14.67
CA VAL A 147 0.02 -2.20 -13.70
C VAL A 147 0.01 -1.66 -12.28
N MET A 148 0.86 -0.68 -11.97
CA MET A 148 0.85 0.01 -10.67
C MET A 148 -0.53 0.59 -10.33
N THR A 149 -1.18 1.21 -11.32
CA THR A 149 -2.49 1.86 -11.14
C THR A 149 -3.58 0.81 -10.89
N MET A 150 -3.54 -0.31 -11.60
CA MET A 150 -4.48 -1.43 -11.41
C MET A 150 -4.31 -2.08 -10.05
N MET A 151 -3.07 -2.33 -9.62
CA MET A 151 -2.80 -2.99 -8.34
C MET A 151 -3.03 -2.01 -7.17
N GLY A 152 -2.61 -0.75 -7.31
CA GLY A 152 -2.63 0.22 -6.20
C GLY A 152 -1.41 0.06 -5.28
N GLY A 153 -0.21 0.00 -5.86
CA GLY A 153 1.04 -0.14 -5.13
C GLY A 153 2.17 0.74 -5.66
N GLN A 154 3.38 0.53 -5.17
CA GLN A 154 4.59 1.25 -5.60
C GLN A 154 5.65 0.26 -6.11
N PRO A 155 6.52 0.68 -7.04
CA PRO A 155 7.58 -0.16 -7.56
C PRO A 155 8.73 -0.29 -6.56
N MET A 156 9.56 -1.31 -6.77
CA MET A 156 10.72 -1.60 -5.92
C MET A 156 11.62 -0.37 -5.69
N ASP A 157 11.86 0.44 -6.73
CA ASP A 157 12.72 1.62 -6.63
C ASP A 157 12.16 2.71 -5.70
N ALA A 158 10.83 2.80 -5.58
CA ALA A 158 10.20 3.73 -4.64
C ALA A 158 10.49 3.35 -3.18
N TYR A 159 10.54 2.05 -2.88
CA TYR A 159 10.90 1.52 -1.57
C TYR A 159 12.41 1.62 -1.30
N ARG A 160 13.25 1.24 -2.28
CA ARG A 160 14.72 1.39 -2.16
C ARG A 160 15.14 2.83 -1.89
N GLY A 161 14.51 3.79 -2.57
CA GLY A 161 14.72 5.22 -2.34
C GLY A 161 14.39 5.70 -0.91
N ARG A 162 13.71 4.87 -0.10
CA ARG A 162 13.37 5.11 1.32
C ARG A 162 14.14 4.21 2.27
N GLY A 163 15.16 3.52 1.78
CA GLY A 163 16.02 2.64 2.56
C GLY A 163 15.35 1.30 2.92
N PHE A 164 14.45 0.81 2.07
CA PHE A 164 14.07 -0.59 2.13
C PHE A 164 15.11 -1.46 1.41
N GLU A 165 15.39 -2.62 1.99
CA GLU A 165 16.10 -3.71 1.34
C GLU A 165 15.13 -4.69 0.70
N VAL A 166 15.56 -5.38 -0.35
CA VAL A 166 14.73 -6.38 -1.04
C VAL A 166 15.05 -7.75 -0.45
N ALA A 167 14.10 -8.32 0.29
CA ALA A 167 14.23 -9.63 0.91
C ALA A 167 14.02 -10.76 -0.10
N ALA A 168 13.07 -10.59 -1.02
CA ALA A 168 12.77 -11.57 -2.06
C ALA A 168 12.13 -10.92 -3.28
N THR A 169 12.28 -11.55 -4.44
CA THR A 169 11.65 -11.15 -5.71
C THR A 169 11.14 -12.41 -6.41
N TRP A 170 9.94 -12.36 -6.99
CA TRP A 170 9.37 -13.48 -7.73
C TRP A 170 8.43 -13.01 -8.84
N VAL A 171 8.21 -13.89 -9.81
CA VAL A 171 7.14 -13.74 -10.80
C VAL A 171 5.83 -14.17 -10.15
N ASP A 172 4.84 -13.27 -10.18
CA ASP A 172 3.49 -13.56 -9.70
C ASP A 172 2.62 -13.93 -10.91
N GLU A 173 2.27 -15.22 -11.02
CA GLU A 173 1.53 -15.73 -12.19
C GLU A 173 0.11 -15.15 -12.29
N GLN A 174 -0.54 -14.84 -11.15
CA GLN A 174 -1.87 -14.19 -11.21
C GLN A 174 -1.76 -12.76 -11.73
N VAL A 175 -0.75 -12.02 -11.28
CA VAL A 175 -0.48 -10.68 -11.82
C VAL A 175 -0.20 -10.78 -13.33
N ARG A 176 0.62 -11.74 -13.74
CA ARG A 176 0.92 -11.99 -15.17
C ARG A 176 -0.33 -12.25 -15.99
N GLU A 177 -1.18 -13.18 -15.55
CA GLU A 177 -2.45 -13.51 -16.21
C GLU A 177 -3.31 -12.26 -16.40
N VAL A 178 -3.57 -11.52 -15.32
CA VAL A 178 -4.39 -10.31 -15.37
C VAL A 178 -3.79 -9.21 -16.25
N VAL A 179 -2.48 -9.02 -16.20
CA VAL A 179 -1.78 -8.01 -16.99
C VAL A 179 -1.86 -8.31 -18.48
N LEU A 180 -1.72 -9.58 -18.87
CA LEU A 180 -1.84 -10.02 -20.26
C LEU A 180 -3.29 -9.99 -20.75
N GLU A 181 -4.24 -10.52 -19.96
CA GLU A 181 -5.67 -10.53 -20.30
C GLU A 181 -6.24 -9.13 -20.52
N ARG A 182 -5.80 -8.16 -19.70
CA ARG A 182 -6.24 -6.76 -19.80
C ARG A 182 -5.42 -5.94 -20.80
N GLY A 183 -4.38 -6.51 -21.41
CA GLY A 183 -3.50 -5.81 -22.34
C GLY A 183 -2.84 -4.57 -21.73
N LEU A 184 -2.44 -4.64 -20.46
CA LEU A 184 -1.87 -3.48 -19.75
C LEU A 184 -0.45 -3.14 -20.22
N VAL A 185 0.24 -4.11 -20.80
CA VAL A 185 1.59 -4.03 -21.36
C VAL A 185 1.70 -4.94 -22.59
N ALA A 186 2.79 -4.82 -23.34
CA ALA A 186 3.08 -5.73 -24.45
C ALA A 186 3.33 -7.17 -23.94
N PRO A 187 2.95 -8.23 -24.70
CA PRO A 187 3.15 -9.61 -24.26
C PRO A 187 4.61 -10.01 -24.00
N ASP A 188 5.56 -9.32 -24.63
CA ASP A 188 7.01 -9.48 -24.51
C ASP A 188 7.66 -8.46 -23.56
N ALA A 189 6.86 -7.75 -22.76
CA ALA A 189 7.38 -6.81 -21.76
C ALA A 189 8.30 -7.50 -20.74
N ASP A 190 9.27 -6.74 -20.23
CA ASP A 190 10.16 -7.20 -19.17
C ASP A 190 9.32 -7.60 -17.94
N PRO A 191 9.52 -8.81 -17.37
CA PRO A 191 8.86 -9.21 -16.14
C PRO A 191 8.95 -8.18 -15.01
N ALA A 192 10.08 -7.50 -14.85
CA ALA A 192 10.28 -6.44 -13.86
C ALA A 192 9.27 -5.29 -13.99
N ASP A 193 8.90 -4.99 -15.23
CA ASP A 193 7.92 -3.95 -15.55
C ASP A 193 6.48 -4.48 -15.50
N ALA A 194 6.27 -5.78 -15.70
CA ALA A 194 4.96 -6.33 -16.01
C ALA A 194 4.31 -7.20 -14.91
N TRP A 195 5.04 -8.11 -14.25
CA TRP A 195 4.44 -9.09 -13.33
C TRP A 195 5.38 -9.64 -12.25
N GLN A 196 6.59 -9.11 -12.16
CA GLN A 196 7.48 -9.39 -11.05
C GLN A 196 7.11 -8.51 -9.85
N VAL A 197 6.98 -9.13 -8.69
CA VAL A 197 6.75 -8.45 -7.41
C VAL A 197 7.93 -8.72 -6.47
N SER A 198 8.08 -7.87 -5.46
CA SER A 198 9.17 -8.00 -4.48
C SER A 198 8.66 -7.80 -3.06
N CYS A 199 9.24 -8.53 -2.12
CA CYS A 199 9.12 -8.27 -0.69
C CYS A 199 10.23 -7.30 -0.29
N CYS A 200 9.86 -6.08 0.08
CA CYS A 200 10.77 -5.04 0.55
C CYS A 200 10.62 -4.87 2.06
N VAL A 201 11.74 -4.79 2.79
CA VAL A 201 11.78 -4.64 4.25
C VAL A 201 12.57 -3.40 4.62
N LYS A 202 12.07 -2.63 5.58
CA LYS A 202 12.80 -1.55 6.24
C LYS A 202 12.78 -1.77 7.74
N VAL A 203 13.96 -1.91 8.34
CA VAL A 203 14.12 -1.81 9.79
C VAL A 203 14.07 -0.32 10.19
N LEU A 204 13.37 -0.01 11.28
CA LEU A 204 13.11 1.36 11.74
C LEU A 204 14.08 1.80 12.86
#